data_AF-U6F7R3-F1
#
_entry.id   AF-U6F7R3-F1
#
_cell.length_a   1.000
_cell.length_b   1.000
_cell.length_c   1.000
_cell.angle_alpha   90.00
_cell.angle_beta   90.00
_cell.angle_gamma   90.00
#
_symmetry.space_group_name_H-M   'P 1'
#
loop_
_entity.id
_entity.type
_entity.pdbx_description
1 polymer ?
#
loop_
_entity_poly.entity_id
_entity_poly.type
_entity_poly.pdbx_seq_one_letter_code
_entity_poly.pdbx_strand_id
1 'polypeptide(L)' 'MFSKKGDTLTVDGQTYVVNYVGPMVESNMKALGHATLFFNRPIPKAPLANAVYFDPDVAQPLPTFKVDDDIVYEHI' A
#
# COMPACT_ATOMS: atom_id res chain seq x y z
N MET A 1 6.87 3.78 -6.86
CA MET A 1 6.26 2.42 -6.79
C MET A 1 6.74 1.78 -5.52
N PHE A 2 5.89 1.25 -4.63
CA PHE A 2 6.34 0.76 -3.31
C PHE A 2 7.58 -0.15 -3.39
N SER A 3 8.59 0.19 -2.60
CA SER A 3 9.87 -0.52 -2.55
C SER A 3 10.29 -0.83 -1.12
N LYS A 4 9.82 -0.05 -0.15
CA LYS A 4 10.25 -0.18 1.25
C LYS A 4 9.22 0.37 2.24
N LYS A 5 9.46 0.08 3.53
CA LYS A 5 8.80 0.74 4.65
C LYS A 5 9.06 2.25 4.63
N GLY A 6 8.04 3.04 4.94
CA GLY A 6 8.09 4.51 4.95
C GLY A 6 7.65 5.17 3.65
N ASP A 7 7.59 4.43 2.54
CA ASP A 7 6.92 4.91 1.32
C ASP A 7 5.45 5.25 1.63
N THR A 8 4.85 6.16 0.85
CA THR A 8 3.45 6.58 1.06
C THR A 8 2.55 6.21 -0.12
N LEU A 9 1.27 6.02 0.20
CA LEU A 9 0.17 5.93 -0.75
C LEU A 9 -0.82 7.03 -0.44
N THR A 10 -1.17 7.85 -1.44
CA THR A 10 -2.26 8.82 -1.31
C THR A 10 -3.38 8.46 -2.28
N VAL A 11 -4.60 8.33 -1.75
CA VAL A 11 -5.84 8.09 -2.50
C VAL A 11 -6.89 9.09 -2.00
N ASP A 12 -7.51 9.85 -2.90
CA ASP A 12 -8.54 10.86 -2.57
C ASP A 12 -8.10 11.81 -1.44
N GLY A 13 -6.83 12.26 -1.49
CA GLY A 13 -6.22 13.15 -0.48
C GLY A 13 -5.90 12.48 0.86
N GLN A 14 -6.18 11.18 1.02
CA GLN A 14 -5.87 10.43 2.22
C GLN A 14 -4.56 9.65 2.08
N THR A 15 -3.59 9.97 2.93
CA THR A 15 -2.25 9.37 2.91
C THR A 15 -2.13 8.21 3.90
N TYR A 16 -1.51 7.13 3.45
CA TYR A 16 -1.18 5.95 4.23
C TYR A 16 0.32 5.70 4.18
N VAL A 17 0.91 5.36 5.32
CA VAL A 17 2.34 5.07 5.43
C VAL A 17 2.56 3.57 5.35
N VAL A 18 3.45 3.13 4.46
CA VAL A 18 3.79 1.73 4.29
C VAL A 18 4.59 1.22 5.48
N ASN A 19 4.12 0.14 6.09
CA ASN A 19 4.84 -0.57 7.16
C ASN A 19 5.64 -1.76 6.63
N TYR A 20 5.16 -2.44 5.59
CA TYR A 20 5.85 -3.56 4.96
C TYR A 20 5.50 -3.71 3.48
N VAL A 21 6.51 -4.07 2.68
CA VAL A 21 6.40 -4.37 1.25
C VAL A 21 6.84 -5.81 1.02
N GLY A 22 5.95 -6.64 0.46
CA GLY A 22 6.28 -8.01 0.09
C GLY A 22 7.27 -8.06 -1.08
N PRO A 23 8.12 -9.10 -1.15
CA PRO A 23 9.22 -9.20 -2.13
C PRO A 23 8.78 -9.23 -3.61
N MET A 24 7.51 -9.49 -3.91
CA MET A 24 6.98 -9.49 -5.28
C MET A 24 6.22 -8.23 -5.66
N VAL A 25 6.04 -7.27 -4.73
CA VAL A 25 5.26 -6.05 -5.02
C VAL A 25 5.91 -5.23 -6.12
N GLU A 26 7.21 -4.95 -6.01
CA GLU A 26 7.89 -4.08 -6.98
C GLU A 26 7.86 -4.68 -8.39
N SER A 27 8.15 -5.98 -8.52
CA SER A 27 8.12 -6.67 -9.81
C SER A 27 6.72 -6.76 -10.39
N ASN A 28 5.71 -7.10 -9.58
CA ASN A 28 4.32 -7.18 -10.03
C ASN A 28 3.75 -5.82 -10.42
N MET A 29 4.11 -4.74 -9.71
CA MET A 29 3.70 -3.38 -10.07
C MET A 29 4.34 -2.93 -11.39
N LYS A 30 5.64 -3.21 -11.58
CA LYS A 30 6.35 -2.90 -12.83
C LYS A 30 5.82 -3.66 -14.05
N ALA A 31 5.51 -4.94 -13.88
CA ALA A 31 5.11 -5.81 -14.98
C ALA A 31 3.60 -5.78 -15.27
N LEU A 32 2.76 -5.68 -14.23
CA LEU A 32 1.32 -5.91 -14.32
C LEU A 32 0.48 -4.80 -13.67
N GLY A 33 1.09 -3.84 -12.98
CA GLY A 33 0.35 -2.87 -12.15
C GLY A 33 -0.41 -3.53 -11.00
N HIS A 34 0.10 -4.66 -10.46
CA HIS A 34 -0.64 -5.50 -9.52
C HIS A 34 -0.02 -5.50 -8.12
N ALA A 35 -0.83 -5.23 -7.09
CA ALA A 35 -0.50 -5.41 -5.68
C ALA A 35 -1.75 -5.64 -4.83
N THR A 36 -1.59 -6.31 -3.69
CA THR A 36 -2.62 -6.41 -2.64
C THR A 36 -2.37 -5.35 -1.57
N LEU A 37 -3.37 -4.55 -1.22
CA LEU A 37 -3.23 -3.46 -0.24
C LEU A 37 -3.96 -3.82 1.07
N PHE A 38 -3.27 -3.80 2.21
CA PHE A 38 -3.85 -4.00 3.54
C PHE A 38 -3.75 -2.72 4.38
N PHE A 39 -4.86 -2.00 4.54
CA PHE A 39 -4.92 -0.71 5.22
C PHE A 39 -5.09 -0.78 6.73
N ASN A 40 -5.88 -1.74 7.22
CA ASN A 40 -6.19 -1.87 8.64
C ASN A 40 -6.03 -3.32 9.09
N ARG A 41 -4.81 -3.85 8.93
CA ARG A 41 -4.50 -5.22 9.32
C ARG A 41 -3.08 -5.31 9.86
N PRO A 42 -2.86 -5.93 11.04
CA PRO A 42 -1.51 -6.19 11.51
C PRO A 42 -0.77 -7.13 10.55
N ILE A 43 0.53 -6.93 10.42
CA ILE A 43 1.40 -7.79 9.59
C ILE A 43 1.47 -9.18 10.24
N PRO A 44 1.05 -10.26 9.55
CA PRO A 44 1.13 -11.60 10.09
C PRO A 44 2.59 -12.11 10.11
N LYS A 45 2.86 -13.18 10.86
CA LYS A 45 4.21 -13.81 10.90
C LYS A 45 4.73 -14.25 9.52
N ALA A 46 3.81 -14.64 8.63
CA ALA A 46 4.10 -14.98 7.24
C ALA A 46 3.29 -14.03 6.33
N PRO A 47 3.83 -12.85 5.97
CA PRO A 47 3.15 -11.89 5.11
C PRO A 47 3.06 -12.36 3.66
N LEU A 48 2.05 -11.87 2.94
CA LEU A 48 1.88 -12.18 1.52
C LEU A 48 2.98 -11.52 0.69
N ALA A 49 3.55 -12.28 -0.24
CA ALA A 49 4.67 -11.83 -1.06
C ALA A 49 4.30 -10.67 -2.02
N ASN A 50 3.03 -10.59 -2.44
CA ASN A 50 2.52 -9.58 -3.36
C ASN A 50 1.74 -8.45 -2.65
N ALA A 51 1.91 -8.30 -1.33
CA ALA A 51 1.13 -7.35 -0.54
C ALA A 51 1.95 -6.21 0.04
N VAL A 52 1.28 -5.06 0.15
CA VAL A 52 1.71 -3.89 0.89
C VAL A 52 0.84 -3.79 2.13
N TYR A 53 1.47 -3.67 3.29
CA TYR A 53 0.79 -3.45 4.56
C TYR A 53 1.08 -2.03 5.00
N PHE A 54 0.04 -1.27 5.27
CA PHE A 54 0.14 0.08 5.82
C PHE A 54 0.16 0.03 7.34
N ASP A 55 0.66 1.10 7.96
CA ASP A 55 0.56 1.25 9.40
C ASP A 55 -0.93 1.24 9.80
N PRO A 56 -1.33 0.35 10.72
CA PRO A 56 -2.73 0.23 11.10
C PRO A 56 -3.10 1.41 11.99
N ASP A 57 -3.76 2.42 11.42
CA ASP A 57 -4.49 3.41 12.18
C ASP A 57 -5.97 3.03 12.17
N VAL A 58 -6.43 2.45 13.28
CA VAL A 58 -7.83 2.03 13.46
C VAL A 58 -8.81 3.21 13.49
N ALA A 59 -8.34 4.43 13.74
CA ALA A 59 -9.15 5.64 13.69
C ALA A 59 -9.19 6.23 12.27
N GLN A 60 -8.23 5.86 11.41
CA GLN A 60 -8.21 6.27 10.02
C GLN A 60 -9.22 5.46 9.19
N PRO A 61 -10.10 6.11 8.40
CA PRO A 61 -11.05 5.38 7.56
C PRO A 61 -10.32 4.64 6.42
N LEU A 62 -10.96 3.58 5.91
CA LEU A 62 -10.52 2.93 4.67
C LEU A 62 -10.66 3.91 3.49
N PRO A 63 -9.77 3.80 2.47
CA PRO A 63 -9.84 4.69 1.33
C PRO A 63 -11.11 4.42 0.54
N THR A 64 -11.70 5.49 0.00
CA THR A 64 -12.76 5.37 -1.00
C THR A 64 -12.12 5.45 -2.36
N PHE A 65 -12.42 4.48 -3.23
CA PHE A 65 -11.98 4.49 -4.62
C PHE A 65 -13.14 4.87 -5.53
N LYS A 66 -12.90 5.77 -6.47
CA LYS A 66 -13.84 6.23 -7.49
C LYS A 66 -13.17 6.14 -8.86
N VAL A 67 -14.01 6.15 -9.89
CA VAL A 67 -13.51 6.29 -11.26
C VAL A 67 -12.83 7.66 -11.39
N ASP A 68 -11.70 7.69 -12.09
CA ASP A 68 -10.85 8.86 -12.30
C ASP A 68 -10.06 9.35 -11.06
N ASP A 69 -10.07 8.60 -9.95
CA ASP A 69 -9.18 8.89 -8.83
C ASP A 69 -7.71 8.65 -9.21
N ASP A 70 -6.86 9.59 -8.84
CA ASP A 70 -5.42 9.39 -8.85
C ASP A 70 -4.98 8.57 -7.64
N ILE A 71 -4.10 7.60 -7.91
CA ILE A 71 -3.38 6.84 -6.88
C ILE A 71 -1.92 7.25 -6.95
N VAL A 72 -1.46 7.99 -5.94
CA VAL A 72 -0.10 8.55 -5.91
C VAL A 72 0.79 7.72 -5.00
N TYR A 73 1.95 7.34 -5.52
CA TYR A 73 2.99 6.58 -4.81
C TYR A 73 4.25 7.43 -4.66
N GLU A 74 4.73 7.63 -3.44
CA GLU A 74 5.91 8.46 -3.20
C GLU A 74 7.00 7.69 -2.44
N HIS A 75 8.25 8.02 -2.77
CA HIS A 75 9.44 7.52 -2.10
C HIS A 75 10.02 8.60 -1.22
N ILE A 76 10.27 8.27 0.04
CA ILE A 76 10.98 9.14 1.00
C ILE A 76 12.45 8.70 1.10
#